data_AF-A0A4R1YIZ9-F1
#
_entry.id   AF-A0A4R1YIZ9-F1
#
_cell.length_a   1.000
_cell.length_b   1.000
_cell.length_c   1.000
_cell.angle_alpha   90.00
_cell.angle_beta   90.00
_cell.angle_gamma   90.00
#
_symmetry.space_group_name_H-M   'P 1'
#
loop_
_entity.id
_entity.type
_entity.pdbx_description
1 polymer ?
#
loop_
_entity_poly.entity_id
_entity_poly.type
_entity_poly.pdbx_seq_one_letter_code
_entity_poly.pdbx_strand_id
1 'polypeptide(L)'
;MGAKRNDLVAGDKLVLRPLIGLMDGLKPDEIERFVVEEIEKHRRLRDDAVRLETLLDSETNQSELTESRRAYISAMIAVHAQQTVVSTLLDILGYIPEIPKTKPH
;
A
#
# COMPACT_ATOMS: atom_id res chain seq x y z
N MET A 1 -12.49 32.97 -11.74
CA MET A 1 -12.64 32.30 -10.43
C MET A 1 -12.10 30.89 -10.57
N GLY A 2 -10.86 30.64 -10.13
CA GLY A 2 -10.28 29.30 -10.15
C GLY A 2 -10.78 28.52 -8.93
N ALA A 3 -11.39 27.37 -9.17
CA ALA A 3 -11.80 26.46 -8.11
C ALA A 3 -10.57 26.09 -7.25
N LYS A 4 -10.65 26.37 -5.94
CA LYS A 4 -9.68 25.90 -4.95
C LYS A 4 -9.66 24.37 -4.99
N ARG A 5 -8.61 23.79 -5.58
CA ARG A 5 -8.32 22.34 -5.49
C ARG A 5 -7.78 21.95 -4.11
N ASN A 6 -8.21 22.62 -3.04
CA ASN A 6 -7.62 22.49 -1.71
C ASN A 6 -8.53 21.80 -0.69
N ASP A 7 -9.66 21.24 -1.15
CA ASP A 7 -10.64 20.57 -0.28
C ASP A 7 -10.67 19.03 -0.45
N LEU A 8 -9.76 18.44 -1.24
CA LEU A 8 -9.76 16.99 -1.52
C LEU A 8 -9.04 16.13 -0.47
N VAL A 9 -8.44 16.72 0.56
CA VAL A 9 -7.72 15.99 1.62
C VAL A 9 -8.31 16.31 3.00
N ALA A 10 -9.65 16.36 3.07
CA ALA A 10 -10.35 16.41 4.34
C ALA A 10 -10.50 14.98 4.91
N GLY A 11 -9.51 14.58 5.71
CA GLY A 11 -9.67 13.95 7.03
C GLY A 11 -10.17 12.51 7.18
N ASP A 12 -10.87 11.92 6.21
CA ASP A 12 -11.45 10.59 6.41
C ASP A 12 -10.60 9.49 5.81
N LYS A 13 -10.24 8.53 6.66
CA LYS A 13 -9.57 7.29 6.26
C LYS A 13 -10.48 6.51 5.31
N LEU A 14 -9.96 6.17 4.13
CA LEU A 14 -10.62 5.24 3.21
C LEU A 14 -10.69 3.85 3.84
N VAL A 15 -11.92 3.32 3.99
CA VAL A 15 -12.19 1.98 4.53
C VAL A 15 -12.82 1.11 3.45
N LEU A 16 -12.23 -0.05 3.20
CA LEU A 16 -12.77 -1.03 2.25
C LEU A 16 -13.84 -1.91 2.91
N ARG A 17 -15.09 -1.44 2.91
CA ARG A 17 -16.24 -2.16 3.48
C ARG A 17 -16.36 -3.65 3.05
N PRO A 18 -16.02 -4.06 1.81
CA PRO A 18 -16.04 -5.47 1.45
C PRO A 18 -15.14 -6.36 2.33
N LEU A 19 -14.01 -5.83 2.83
CA LEU A 19 -13.13 -6.58 3.73
C LEU A 19 -13.80 -6.87 5.08
N ILE A 20 -14.66 -5.97 5.57
CA ILE A 20 -15.43 -6.22 6.80
C ILE A 20 -16.31 -7.46 6.63
N GLY A 21 -17.03 -7.55 5.52
CA GLY A 21 -17.87 -8.71 5.24
C GLY A 21 -17.08 -10.01 4.99
N LEU A 22 -15.88 -9.92 4.40
CA LEU A 22 -15.02 -11.09 4.18
C LEU A 22 -14.37 -11.60 5.48
N MET A 23 -14.10 -10.71 6.45
CA MET A 23 -13.51 -11.07 7.74
C MET A 23 -14.57 -11.46 8.79
N ASP A 24 -15.84 -11.20 8.53
CA ASP A 24 -16.92 -11.50 9.46
C ASP A 24 -17.02 -13.01 9.77
N GLY A 25 -17.11 -13.34 11.05
CA GLY A 25 -17.15 -14.73 11.53
C GLY A 25 -15.80 -15.47 11.53
N LEU A 26 -14.71 -14.89 11.04
CA LEU A 26 -13.37 -15.49 11.16
C LEU A 26 -12.84 -15.37 12.59
N LYS A 27 -11.97 -16.32 12.98
CA LYS A 27 -11.28 -16.24 14.27
C LYS A 27 -10.22 -15.14 14.25
N PRO A 28 -9.93 -14.47 15.39
CA PRO A 28 -8.90 -13.44 15.47
C PRO A 28 -7.55 -13.87 14.90
N ASP A 29 -7.06 -15.07 15.24
CA ASP A 29 -5.80 -15.61 14.74
C ASP A 29 -5.77 -15.79 13.22
N GLU A 30 -6.93 -16.01 12.59
CA GLU A 30 -7.03 -16.14 11.14
C GLU A 30 -7.00 -14.78 10.45
N ILE A 31 -7.70 -13.79 11.01
CA ILE A 31 -7.63 -12.39 10.56
C ILE A 31 -6.20 -11.86 10.70
N GLU A 32 -5.53 -12.18 11.81
CA GLU A 32 -4.15 -11.80 12.07
C GLU A 32 -3.19 -12.33 10.99
N ARG A 33 -3.32 -13.59 10.56
CA ARG A 33 -2.51 -14.14 9.47
C ARG A 33 -2.67 -13.34 8.18
N PHE A 34 -3.90 -13.01 7.78
CA PHE A 34 -4.14 -12.15 6.61
C PHE A 34 -3.51 -10.76 6.78
N VAL A 35 -3.61 -10.17 7.96
CA VAL A 35 -3.01 -8.86 8.25
C VAL A 35 -1.49 -8.92 8.08
N VAL A 36 -0.83 -9.94 8.65
CA VAL A 36 0.62 -10.12 8.51
C VAL A 36 1.03 -10.27 7.04
N GLU A 37 0.35 -11.15 6.29
CA GLU A 37 0.63 -11.37 4.86
C GLU A 37 0.46 -10.09 4.02
N GLU A 38 -0.60 -9.32 4.26
CA GLU A 38 -0.88 -8.10 3.52
C GLU A 38 0.07 -6.95 3.92
N ILE A 39 0.59 -6.92 5.15
CA ILE A 39 1.67 -5.98 5.53
C ILE A 39 2.98 -6.36 4.83
N GLU A 40 3.34 -7.65 4.77
CA GLU A 40 4.52 -8.08 4.05
C GLU A 40 4.43 -7.75 2.56
N LYS A 41 3.26 -7.96 1.95
CA LYS A 41 2.99 -7.56 0.56
C LYS A 41 3.12 -6.05 0.38
N HIS A 42 2.60 -5.25 1.30
CA HIS A 42 2.77 -3.80 1.28
C HIS A 42 4.25 -3.39 1.34
N ARG A 43 5.06 -4.05 2.19
CA ARG A 43 6.50 -3.80 2.28
C ARG A 43 7.20 -4.10 0.95
N ARG A 44 6.92 -5.26 0.33
CA ARG A 44 7.48 -5.63 -0.99
C ARG A 44 7.14 -4.60 -2.07
N LEU A 45 5.88 -4.17 -2.15
CA LEU A 45 5.46 -3.14 -3.11
C LEU A 45 6.17 -1.81 -2.90
N ARG A 46 6.39 -1.41 -1.64
CA ARG A 46 7.13 -0.19 -1.31
C ARG A 46 8.59 -0.32 -1.72
N ASP A 47 9.23 -1.45 -1.44
CA ASP A 47 10.63 -1.68 -1.78
C ASP A 47 10.83 -1.67 -3.30
N ASP A 48 9.88 -2.22 -4.07
CA ASP A 48 9.86 -2.11 -5.54
C ASP A 48 9.69 -0.67 -6.03
N ALA A 49 8.80 0.11 -5.41
CA ALA A 49 8.61 1.51 -5.76
C ALA A 49 9.88 2.34 -5.50
N VAL A 50 10.57 2.11 -4.39
CA VAL A 50 11.86 2.76 -4.06
C VAL A 50 12.94 2.40 -5.08
N ARG A 51 12.99 1.15 -5.53
CA ARG A 51 13.92 0.73 -6.59
C ARG A 51 13.62 1.45 -7.91
N LEU A 52 12.35 1.61 -8.27
CA LEU A 52 11.94 2.33 -9.48
C LEU A 52 12.20 3.83 -9.38
N GLU A 53 12.06 4.43 -8.20
CA GLU A 53 12.44 5.82 -7.93
C GLU A 53 13.94 6.03 -8.17
N THR A 54 14.77 5.14 -7.62
CA THR A 54 16.23 5.16 -7.81
C THR A 54 16.60 5.04 -9.30
N LEU A 55 15.93 4.16 -10.04
CA LEU A 55 16.12 4.02 -11.48
C LEU A 55 15.75 5.31 -12.22
N LEU A 56 14.59 5.89 -11.91
CA LEU A 56 14.10 7.13 -12.51
C LEU A 56 15.08 8.29 -12.30
N ASP A 57 15.67 8.39 -11.11
CA ASP A 57 16.66 9.43 -10.78
C ASP A 57 17.99 9.27 -11.54
N SER A 58 18.33 8.04 -11.93
CA SER A 58 19.55 7.72 -12.68
C SER A 58 19.42 7.81 -14.20
N GLU A 59 18.19 7.85 -14.71
CA GLU A 59 17.91 7.75 -16.14
C GLU A 59 18.16 9.08 -16.87
N THR A 60 18.79 9.02 -18.04
CA THR A 60 19.18 10.20 -18.84
C THR A 60 18.56 10.20 -20.23
N ASN A 61 18.08 9.04 -20.69
CA ASN A 61 17.40 8.90 -21.95
C ASN A 61 15.91 9.29 -21.81
N GLN A 62 15.42 10.16 -22.71
CA GLN A 62 14.03 10.67 -22.63
C GLN A 62 12.95 9.59 -22.83
N SER A 63 13.18 8.56 -23.65
CA SER A 63 12.20 7.48 -23.81
C SER A 63 12.15 6.61 -22.56
N GLU A 64 13.32 6.23 -22.04
CA GLU A 64 13.45 5.40 -20.83
C GLU A 64 12.96 6.14 -19.58
N LEU A 65 13.14 7.47 -19.51
CA LEU A 65 12.56 8.33 -18.46
C LEU A 65 11.03 8.26 -18.45
N THR A 66 10.40 8.26 -19.62
CA THR A 66 8.94 8.23 -19.74
C THR A 66 8.39 6.89 -19.28
N GLU A 67 9.03 5.79 -19.68
CA GLU A 67 8.66 4.43 -19.27
C GLU A 67 8.91 4.22 -17.76
N SER A 68 10.06 4.61 -17.25
CA SER A 68 10.42 4.52 -15.84
C SER A 68 9.46 5.33 -14.97
N ARG A 69 9.08 6.53 -15.39
CA ARG A 69 8.07 7.35 -14.69
C ARG A 69 6.71 6.65 -14.67
N ARG A 70 6.30 6.05 -15.78
CA ARG A 70 5.03 5.29 -15.84
C ARG A 70 5.06 4.08 -14.90
N ALA A 71 6.18 3.35 -14.87
CA ALA A 71 6.37 2.22 -13.98
C ALA A 71 6.33 2.64 -12.50
N TYR A 72 7.05 3.71 -12.15
CA TYR A 72 7.04 4.27 -10.80
C TYR A 72 5.63 4.70 -10.35
N ILE A 73 4.89 5.44 -11.19
CA ILE A 73 3.52 5.85 -10.87
C ILE A 73 2.63 4.62 -10.65
N SER A 74 2.74 3.60 -11.51
CA SER A 74 1.99 2.35 -11.35
C SER A 74 2.32 1.64 -10.03
N ALA A 75 3.59 1.62 -9.64
CA ALA A 75 4.01 1.04 -8.36
C ALA A 75 3.46 1.84 -7.18
N MET A 76 3.49 3.17 -7.22
CA MET A 76 2.94 4.03 -6.17
C MET A 76 1.42 3.89 -6.03
N ILE A 77 0.69 3.73 -7.14
CA ILE A 77 -0.76 3.40 -7.09
C ILE A 77 -0.97 2.08 -6.34
N ALA A 78 -0.18 1.05 -6.65
CA ALA A 78 -0.28 -0.24 -5.98
C ALA A 78 0.06 -0.15 -4.48
N VAL A 79 1.10 0.61 -4.11
CA VAL A 79 1.47 0.89 -2.71
C VAL A 79 0.31 1.51 -1.94
N HIS A 80 -0.33 2.54 -2.49
CA HIS A 80 -1.44 3.23 -1.83
C HIS A 80 -2.74 2.43 -1.79
N ALA A 81 -3.05 1.69 -2.86
CA ALA A 81 -4.17 0.74 -2.85
C ALA A 81 -3.97 -0.31 -1.76
N GLN A 82 -2.77 -0.90 -1.68
CA GLN A 82 -2.42 -1.89 -0.67
C GLN A 82 -2.40 -1.29 0.75
N GLN A 83 -1.95 -0.04 0.93
CA GLN A 83 -2.02 0.64 2.22
C GLN A 83 -3.47 0.75 2.72
N THR A 84 -4.43 0.97 1.81
CA THR A 84 -5.85 1.04 2.16
C THR A 84 -6.38 -0.32 2.65
N VAL A 85 -5.93 -1.41 2.01
CA VAL A 85 -6.20 -2.80 2.47
C VAL A 85 -5.63 -3.02 3.88
N VAL A 86 -4.33 -2.79 4.07
CA VAL A 86 -3.66 -2.96 5.37
C VAL A 86 -4.34 -2.13 6.45
N SER A 87 -4.64 -0.87 6.16
CA SER A 87 -5.26 0.02 7.13
C SER A 87 -6.67 -0.44 7.51
N THR A 88 -7.46 -0.95 6.56
CA THR A 88 -8.79 -1.52 6.83
C THR A 88 -8.68 -2.80 7.66
N LEU A 89 -7.75 -3.70 7.34
CA LEU A 89 -7.57 -4.95 8.08
C LEU A 89 -7.08 -4.71 9.51
N LEU A 90 -6.23 -3.72 9.73
CA LEU A 90 -5.80 -3.31 11.08
C LEU A 90 -6.97 -2.76 11.91
N ASP A 91 -7.90 -2.02 11.30
CA ASP A 91 -9.11 -1.57 12.01
C ASP A 91 -10.01 -2.74 12.40
N ILE A 92 -10.13 -3.74 11.53
CA ILE A 92 -10.90 -4.96 11.80
C ILE A 92 -10.23 -5.79 12.92
N LEU A 93 -8.90 -5.93 12.87
CA LEU A 93 -8.14 -6.70 13.87
C LEU A 93 -8.09 -5.98 15.24
N GLY A 94 -8.05 -4.65 15.24
CA GLY A 94 -8.03 -3.82 16.44
C GLY A 94 -6.65 -3.60 17.07
N TYR A 95 -5.59 -4.19 16.51
CA TYR A 95 -4.20 -3.99 16.93
C TYR A 95 -3.23 -4.21 15.76
N ILE A 96 -1.96 -3.83 15.93
CA ILE A 96 -0.89 -4.12 14.98
C ILE A 96 -0.20 -5.42 15.41
N PRO A 97 -0.21 -6.48 14.59
CA PRO A 97 0.37 -7.76 14.97
C PRO A 97 1.90 -7.73 14.91
N GLU A 98 2.52 -8.66 15.64
CA GLU A 98 3.96 -8.87 15.51
C GLU A 98 4.26 -9.47 14.14
N ILE A 99 5.13 -8.80 13.38
CA ILE A 99 5.53 -9.30 12.07
C ILE A 99 6.79 -10.14 12.25
N PRO A 100 6.78 -11.43 11.90
CA PRO A 100 7.97 -12.26 11.95
C PRO A 100 9.11 -11.56 11.21
N LYS A 101 10.27 -11.42 11.87
CA LYS A 101 11.46 -10.93 11.19
C LYS A 101 11.84 -11.97 10.15
N THR A 102 11.58 -11.69 8.87
CA THR A 102 12.14 -12.49 7.77
C THR A 102 13.66 -12.46 7.92
N LYS A 103 14.26 -13.63 8.22
CA LYS A 103 15.72 -13.75 8.21
C LYS A 103 16.17 -13.49 6.77
N PRO A 104 17.15 -12.60 6.54
CA PRO A 104 17.76 -12.50 5.23
C PRO A 104 18.45 -13.85 4.94
N HIS A 105 18.08 -14.48 3.83
CA HIS A 105 18.78 -15.63 3.26
C HIS A 105 19.92 -15.14 2.38
#